data_AF-A0A665VC32-F1
#
_entry.id   AF-A0A665VC32-F1
#
_cell.length_a   1.000
_cell.length_b   1.000
_cell.length_c   1.000
_cell.angle_alpha   90.00
_cell.angle_beta   90.00
_cell.angle_gamma   90.00
#
_symmetry.space_group_name_H-M   'P 1'
#
loop_
_entity.id
_entity.type
_entity.pdbx_description
1 polymer ?
#
loop_
_entity_poly.entity_id
_entity_poly.type
_entity_poly.pdbx_seq_one_letter_code
_entity_poly.pdbx_strand_id
1 'polypeptide(L)'
;LSAPTVVVVIFCSVSHIFSGMFGLETCVYPLPEPQDLFQASQMKFEDFQRDLRKLRKDLNGMVVNLPYKAFPGILKLLFTQTKLLFLLIYFPPAKTELETQEKQLEDTHKIFLELSLSFSVKPKAGEKEVSPNTFFSFWHEFSTDFKDQWKKQNKLMLQER
;
A
#
# COMPACT_ATOMS: atom_id res chain seq x y z
N LEU A 1 -7.90 -2.94 -1.54
CA LEU A 1 -6.56 -3.56 -1.41
C LEU A 1 -5.63 -2.53 -0.78
N SER A 2 -4.85 -2.90 0.24
CA SER A 2 -3.90 -1.96 0.86
C SER A 2 -2.73 -1.72 -0.10
N ALA A 3 -2.08 -0.54 -0.06
CA ALA A 3 -0.91 -0.21 -0.88
C ALA A 3 0.21 -1.29 -0.86
N PRO A 4 0.52 -1.95 0.27
CA PRO A 4 1.46 -3.07 0.31
C PRO A 4 0.99 -4.26 -0.54
N THR A 5 -0.32 -4.49 -0.64
CA THR A 5 -0.86 -5.60 -1.43
C THR A 5 -0.68 -5.38 -2.93
N VAL A 6 -0.75 -4.14 -3.41
CA VAL A 6 -0.57 -3.84 -4.84
C VAL A 6 0.91 -3.96 -5.24
N VAL A 7 1.84 -3.50 -4.40
CA VAL A 7 3.29 -3.65 -4.65
C VAL A 7 3.72 -5.11 -4.58
N VAL A 8 3.20 -5.88 -3.60
CA VAL A 8 3.42 -7.33 -3.53
C VAL A 8 2.81 -8.04 -4.72
N VAL A 9 1.61 -7.66 -5.19
CA VAL A 9 1.02 -8.24 -6.40
C VAL A 9 1.85 -7.93 -7.63
N ILE A 10 2.46 -6.75 -7.77
CA ILE A 10 3.31 -6.42 -8.92
C ILE A 10 4.64 -7.17 -8.84
N PHE A 11 5.25 -7.29 -7.66
CA PHE A 11 6.46 -8.11 -7.45
C PHE A 11 6.19 -9.60 -7.67
N CYS A 12 5.04 -10.10 -7.21
CA CYS A 12 4.61 -11.47 -7.40
C CYS A 12 4.24 -11.72 -8.86
N SER A 13 3.54 -10.80 -9.53
CA SER A 13 3.23 -10.91 -10.97
C SER A 13 4.51 -10.95 -11.80
N VAL A 14 5.46 -10.02 -11.57
CA VAL A 14 6.72 -9.98 -12.31
C VAL A 14 7.61 -11.21 -12.02
N SER A 15 7.62 -11.72 -10.79
CA SER A 15 8.39 -12.93 -10.42
C SER A 15 7.73 -14.25 -10.90
N HIS A 16 6.40 -14.33 -10.94
CA HIS A 16 5.66 -15.52 -11.39
C HIS A 16 5.53 -15.60 -12.91
N ILE A 17 5.44 -14.46 -13.61
CA ILE A 17 5.40 -14.40 -15.08
C ILE A 17 6.71 -14.94 -15.69
N PHE A 18 7.86 -14.77 -15.02
CA PHE A 18 9.14 -15.26 -15.54
C PHE A 18 9.39 -16.76 -15.31
N SER A 19 8.63 -17.42 -14.41
CA SER A 19 8.97 -18.78 -13.95
C SER A 19 7.94 -19.87 -14.20
N GLY A 20 6.70 -19.62 -14.65
CA GLY A 20 5.77 -20.76 -14.71
C GLY A 20 4.38 -20.64 -15.32
N MET A 21 4.14 -19.78 -16.32
CA MET A 21 2.80 -19.70 -16.93
C MET A 21 2.78 -19.83 -18.46
N PHE A 22 3.58 -20.76 -18.99
CA PHE A 22 3.41 -21.22 -20.37
C PHE A 22 2.60 -22.52 -20.38
N GLY A 23 1.31 -22.46 -20.75
CA GLY A 23 0.54 -23.63 -21.22
C GLY A 23 -0.54 -24.25 -20.32
N LEU A 24 -1.48 -23.47 -19.74
CA LEU A 24 -2.69 -24.05 -19.12
C LEU A 24 -3.98 -23.56 -19.80
N GLU A 25 -4.88 -24.50 -20.11
CA GLU A 25 -6.16 -24.37 -20.86
C GLU A 25 -7.23 -23.47 -20.21
N THR A 26 -6.92 -22.80 -19.09
CA THR A 26 -7.78 -21.81 -18.43
C THR A 26 -7.01 -20.50 -18.35
N CYS A 27 -6.92 -19.80 -19.47
CA CYS A 27 -6.07 -18.61 -19.62
C CYS A 27 -6.58 -17.41 -18.78
N VAL A 28 -6.24 -17.40 -17.48
CA VAL A 28 -6.40 -16.24 -16.60
C VAL A 28 -5.45 -15.14 -17.09
N TYR A 29 -5.94 -13.91 -17.12
CA TYR A 29 -5.15 -12.76 -17.52
C TYR A 29 -3.86 -12.66 -16.67
N PRO A 30 -2.66 -12.68 -17.29
CA PRO A 30 -1.42 -12.91 -16.55
C PRO A 30 -0.80 -11.66 -15.92
N LEU A 31 -1.34 -10.46 -16.19
CA LEU A 31 -0.85 -9.20 -15.63
C LEU A 31 -1.79 -8.67 -14.54
N PRO A 32 -1.32 -7.78 -13.66
CA PRO A 32 -2.20 -7.03 -12.77
C PRO A 32 -3.31 -6.31 -13.53
N GLU A 33 -4.49 -6.25 -12.92
CA GLU A 33 -5.63 -5.55 -13.50
C GLU A 33 -5.31 -4.08 -13.77
N PRO A 34 -5.66 -3.54 -14.95
CA PRO A 34 -5.39 -2.14 -15.25
C PRO A 34 -5.95 -1.18 -14.20
N GLN A 35 -7.10 -1.51 -13.60
CA GLN A 35 -7.70 -0.69 -12.54
C GLN A 35 -6.83 -0.60 -11.28
N ASP A 36 -6.18 -1.69 -10.88
CA ASP A 36 -5.30 -1.70 -9.70
C ASP A 36 -4.02 -0.89 -9.96
N LEU A 37 -3.48 -0.97 -11.17
CA LEU A 37 -2.33 -0.17 -11.62
C LEU A 37 -2.70 1.32 -11.65
N PHE A 38 -3.89 1.66 -12.14
CA PHE A 38 -4.39 3.03 -12.09
C PHE A 38 -4.48 3.52 -10.65
N GLN A 39 -5.05 2.75 -9.72
CA GLN A 39 -5.10 3.13 -8.31
C GLN A 39 -3.71 3.35 -7.70
N ALA A 40 -2.77 2.44 -7.97
CA ALA A 40 -1.39 2.57 -7.52
C ALA A 40 -0.72 3.85 -8.06
N SER A 41 -1.03 4.23 -9.30
CA SER A 41 -0.52 5.47 -9.92
C SER A 41 -0.98 6.76 -9.23
N GLN A 42 -2.07 6.70 -8.47
CA GLN A 42 -2.61 7.84 -7.72
C GLN A 42 -2.07 7.93 -6.29
N MET A 43 -1.33 6.92 -5.84
CA MET A 43 -0.76 6.88 -4.49
C MET A 43 0.49 7.74 -4.36
N LYS A 44 0.75 8.22 -3.14
CA LYS A 44 1.93 9.02 -2.79
C LYS A 44 2.49 8.57 -1.45
N PHE A 45 3.76 8.18 -1.42
CA PHE A 45 4.42 7.73 -0.18
C PHE A 45 4.43 8.83 0.88
N GLU A 46 4.55 10.09 0.47
CA GLU A 46 4.59 11.26 1.34
C GLU A 46 3.27 11.47 2.10
N ASP A 47 2.14 11.16 1.45
CA ASP A 47 0.84 11.26 2.06
C ASP A 47 0.70 10.24 3.20
N PHE A 48 1.08 8.97 2.94
CA PHE A 48 1.09 7.93 3.98
C PHE A 48 2.06 8.25 5.12
N GLN A 49 3.27 8.74 4.82
CA GLN A 49 4.22 9.16 5.84
C GLN A 49 3.68 10.30 6.71
N ARG A 50 2.98 11.27 6.10
CA ARG A 50 2.34 12.37 6.83
C ARG A 50 1.24 11.85 7.75
N ASP A 51 0.41 10.94 7.27
CA ASP A 51 -0.70 10.37 8.03
C ASP A 51 -0.19 9.53 9.22
N LEU A 52 0.84 8.69 9.02
CA LEU A 52 1.47 7.94 10.12
C LEU A 52 2.14 8.85 11.15
N ARG A 53 2.83 9.92 10.72
CA ARG A 53 3.39 10.92 11.65
C ARG A 53 2.31 11.63 12.45
N LYS A 54 1.16 11.93 11.84
CA LYS A 54 0.02 12.53 12.53
C LYS A 54 -0.56 11.55 13.55
N LEU A 55 -0.78 10.30 13.15
CA LEU A 55 -1.29 9.24 14.03
C LEU A 55 -0.38 9.03 15.25
N ARG A 56 0.95 9.03 15.04
CA ARG A 56 1.93 8.98 16.13
C ARG A 56 1.79 10.14 17.12
N LYS A 57 1.62 11.37 16.62
CA LYS A 57 1.41 12.55 17.46
C LYS A 57 0.10 12.47 18.22
N ASP A 58 -0.98 12.04 17.58
CA ASP A 58 -2.30 11.89 18.19
C ASP A 58 -2.26 10.82 19.28
N LEU A 59 -1.66 9.66 19.00
CA LEU A 59 -1.51 8.55 19.95
C LEU A 59 -0.70 8.97 21.19
N ASN A 60 0.43 9.67 21.00
CA ASN A 60 1.21 10.22 22.11
C ASN A 60 0.48 11.36 22.84
N GLY A 61 -0.28 12.18 22.12
CA GLY A 61 -1.09 13.27 22.65
C GLY A 61 -2.18 12.78 23.61
N MET A 62 -2.80 11.63 23.33
CA MET A 62 -3.77 10.98 24.24
C MET A 62 -3.16 10.60 25.59
N VAL A 63 -1.85 10.30 25.63
CA VAL A 63 -1.14 9.99 26.88
C VAL A 63 -0.82 11.25 27.68
N VAL A 64 -0.32 12.28 27.00
CA VAL A 64 0.27 13.49 27.60
C VAL A 64 -0.78 14.55 27.96
N ASN A 65 -1.76 14.81 27.09
CA ASN A 65 -2.66 15.95 27.21
C ASN A 65 -4.04 15.54 27.72
N LEU A 66 -4.20 15.47 29.03
CA LEU A 66 -5.53 15.35 29.63
C LEU A 66 -5.70 16.35 30.77
N PRO A 67 -6.84 17.07 30.83
CA PRO A 67 -7.16 18.00 31.90
C PRO A 67 -7.64 17.18 33.10
N TYR A 68 -6.79 16.29 33.61
CA TYR A 68 -7.05 15.48 34.82
C TYR A 68 -7.36 16.38 36.04
N LYS A 69 -6.90 17.64 36.00
CA LYS A 69 -7.22 18.68 36.99
C LYS A 69 -8.63 19.27 36.87
N ALA A 70 -9.36 19.05 35.77
CA ALA A 70 -10.66 19.67 35.49
C ALA A 70 -11.88 18.84 35.95
N PHE A 71 -11.71 17.61 36.43
CA PHE A 71 -12.81 16.75 36.86
C PHE A 71 -12.93 16.69 38.41
N PRO A 72 -14.11 16.96 39.00
CA PRO A 72 -14.32 16.82 40.44
C PRO A 72 -14.67 15.37 40.84
N GLY A 73 -14.20 14.97 42.03
CA GLY A 73 -14.67 13.77 42.75
C GLY A 73 -14.60 12.45 41.97
N ILE A 74 -15.73 11.72 41.95
CA ILE A 74 -15.89 10.40 41.33
C ILE A 74 -15.59 10.39 39.82
N LEU A 75 -15.87 11.48 39.10
CA LEU A 75 -15.55 11.59 37.67
C LEU A 75 -14.05 11.52 37.43
N LYS A 76 -13.24 12.08 38.34
CA LYS A 76 -11.77 12.00 38.29
C LYS A 76 -11.27 10.57 38.47
N LEU A 77 -11.89 9.81 39.37
CA LEU A 77 -11.54 8.41 39.61
C LEU A 77 -11.90 7.53 38.40
N LEU A 78 -13.13 7.66 37.89
CA LEU A 78 -13.58 6.94 36.69
C LEU A 78 -12.69 7.26 35.49
N PHE A 79 -12.38 8.55 35.28
CA PHE A 79 -11.48 9.00 34.23
C PHE A 79 -10.07 8.41 34.36
N THR A 80 -9.53 8.35 35.58
CA THR A 80 -8.21 7.76 35.86
C THR A 80 -8.21 6.25 35.59
N GLN A 81 -9.27 5.54 35.96
CA GLN A 81 -9.42 4.11 35.72
C GLN A 81 -9.55 3.79 34.22
N THR A 82 -10.36 4.54 33.48
CA THR A 82 -10.47 4.39 32.02
C THR A 82 -9.15 4.71 31.33
N LYS A 83 -8.40 5.72 31.79
CA LYS A 83 -7.06 6.03 31.29
C LYS A 83 -6.06 4.90 31.56
N LEU A 84 -6.08 4.32 32.76
CA LEU A 84 -5.23 3.17 33.10
C LEU A 84 -5.55 1.96 32.22
N LEU A 85 -6.84 1.66 32.00
CA LEU A 85 -7.27 0.61 31.09
C LEU A 85 -6.77 0.86 29.66
N PHE A 86 -6.91 2.09 29.17
CA PHE A 86 -6.41 2.49 27.86
C PHE A 86 -4.88 2.34 27.75
N LEU A 87 -4.13 2.85 28.72
CA LEU A 87 -2.66 2.80 28.72
C LEU A 87 -2.10 1.38 28.88
N LEU A 88 -2.78 0.51 29.62
CA LEU A 88 -2.32 -0.85 29.87
C LEU A 88 -2.70 -1.80 28.74
N ILE A 89 -3.92 -1.70 28.22
CA ILE A 89 -4.48 -2.70 27.30
C ILE A 89 -4.44 -2.22 25.85
N TYR A 90 -4.86 -0.99 25.57
CA TYR A 90 -5.08 -0.53 24.19
C TYR A 90 -3.88 0.19 23.59
N PHE A 91 -3.15 0.97 24.39
CA PHE A 91 -2.03 1.78 23.92
C PHE A 91 -0.84 0.94 23.42
N PRO A 92 -0.37 -0.11 24.12
CA PRO A 92 0.76 -0.92 23.65
C PRO A 92 0.52 -1.56 22.27
N PRO A 93 -0.60 -2.29 22.01
CA PRO A 93 -0.82 -2.87 20.69
C PRO A 93 -1.03 -1.81 19.61
N ALA A 94 -1.70 -0.69 19.90
CA ALA A 94 -1.83 0.41 18.94
C ALA A 94 -0.48 1.02 18.55
N LYS A 95 0.45 1.14 19.51
CA LYS A 95 1.81 1.59 19.26
C LYS A 95 2.61 0.59 18.42
N THR A 96 2.55 -0.69 18.76
CA THR A 96 3.22 -1.76 18.00
C THR A 96 2.70 -1.85 16.55
N GLU A 97 1.39 -1.72 16.35
CA GLU A 97 0.78 -1.72 15.01
C GLU A 97 1.23 -0.49 14.21
N LEU A 98 1.26 0.69 14.83
CA LEU A 98 1.78 1.91 14.20
C LEU A 98 3.25 1.75 13.76
N GLU A 99 4.11 1.22 14.63
CA GLU A 99 5.52 0.95 14.31
C GLU A 99 5.65 -0.08 13.18
N THR A 100 4.76 -1.07 13.14
CA THR A 100 4.70 -2.09 12.08
C THR A 100 4.32 -1.45 10.74
N GLN A 101 3.31 -0.58 10.71
CA GLN A 101 2.88 0.12 9.50
C GLN A 101 3.94 1.09 8.97
N GLU A 102 4.65 1.79 9.85
CA GLU A 102 5.78 2.65 9.48
C GLU A 102 6.89 1.84 8.82
N LYS A 103 7.27 0.71 9.42
CA LYS A 103 8.27 -0.20 8.84
C LYS A 103 7.82 -0.77 7.49
N GLN A 104 6.57 -1.22 7.40
CA GLN A 104 6.02 -1.74 6.13
C GLN A 104 6.02 -0.67 5.03
N LEU A 105 5.74 0.59 5.36
CA LEU A 105 5.80 1.69 4.40
C LEU A 105 7.23 1.93 3.90
N GLU A 106 8.22 1.92 4.81
CA GLU A 106 9.64 2.06 4.47
C GLU A 106 10.12 0.90 3.57
N ASP A 107 9.82 -0.35 3.96
CA ASP A 107 10.18 -1.54 3.20
C ASP A 107 9.51 -1.53 1.81
N THR A 108 8.22 -1.16 1.74
CA THR A 108 7.49 -1.05 0.47
C THR A 108 8.10 0.01 -0.44
N HIS A 109 8.46 1.17 0.11
CA HIS A 109 9.08 2.24 -0.66
C HIS A 109 10.44 1.80 -1.22
N LYS A 110 11.25 1.12 -0.40
CA LYS A 110 12.54 0.56 -0.85
C LYS A 110 12.37 -0.42 -2.00
N ILE A 111 11.46 -1.38 -1.87
CA ILE A 111 11.16 -2.37 -2.93
C ILE A 111 10.69 -1.67 -4.22
N PHE A 112 9.87 -0.63 -4.09
CA PHE A 112 9.40 0.15 -5.24
C PHE A 112 10.55 0.87 -5.97
N LEU A 113 11.52 1.44 -5.24
CA LEU A 113 12.69 2.07 -5.85
C LEU A 113 13.61 1.04 -6.53
N GLU A 114 13.84 -0.12 -5.90
CA GLU A 114 14.57 -1.24 -6.51
C GLU A 114 13.91 -1.74 -7.80
N LEU A 115 12.57 -1.86 -7.79
CA LEU A 115 11.77 -2.20 -8.97
C LEU A 115 11.89 -1.13 -10.07
N SER A 116 11.84 0.15 -9.71
CA SER A 116 11.98 1.24 -10.67
C SER A 116 13.35 1.22 -11.34
N LEU A 117 14.40 0.87 -10.58
CA LEU A 117 15.76 0.69 -11.10
C LEU A 117 15.88 -0.52 -12.01
N SER A 118 15.27 -1.66 -11.67
CA SER A 118 15.35 -2.87 -12.50
C SER A 118 14.71 -2.69 -13.88
N PHE A 119 13.64 -1.90 -13.96
CA PHE A 119 13.00 -1.50 -15.22
C PHE A 119 13.61 -0.25 -15.86
N SER A 120 14.71 0.28 -15.32
CA SER A 120 15.41 1.46 -15.83
C SER A 120 14.52 2.70 -15.97
N VAL A 121 13.49 2.81 -15.11
CA VAL A 121 12.58 3.96 -15.08
C VAL A 121 13.30 5.15 -14.45
N LYS A 122 13.25 6.30 -15.12
CA LYS A 122 13.87 7.53 -14.63
C LYS A 122 12.81 8.47 -14.04
N PRO A 123 13.15 9.22 -12.98
CA PRO A 123 12.26 10.25 -12.45
C PRO A 123 11.96 11.31 -13.52
N LYS A 124 10.73 11.84 -13.51
CA LYS A 124 10.35 12.96 -14.39
C LYS A 124 10.96 14.28 -13.89
N ALA A 125 10.97 15.31 -14.75
CA ALA A 125 11.48 16.63 -14.39
C ALA A 125 10.74 17.19 -13.16
N GLY A 126 11.49 17.53 -12.11
CA GLY A 126 10.94 18.00 -10.83
C GLY A 126 10.73 16.92 -9.78
N GLU A 127 10.87 15.63 -10.14
CA GLU A 127 10.85 14.52 -9.19
C GLU A 127 12.27 14.24 -8.65
N LYS A 128 12.40 14.02 -7.33
CA LYS A 128 13.68 13.60 -6.73
C LYS A 128 13.95 12.11 -6.94
N GLU A 129 12.89 11.32 -6.89
CA GLU A 129 12.88 9.87 -7.09
C GLU A 129 11.67 9.50 -7.96
N VAL A 130 11.67 8.31 -8.56
CA VAL A 130 10.56 7.87 -9.41
C VAL A 130 9.28 7.88 -8.57
N SER A 131 8.21 8.51 -9.04
CA SER A 131 6.93 8.46 -8.33
C SER A 131 6.12 7.21 -8.70
N PRO A 132 5.20 6.74 -7.82
CA PRO A 132 4.22 5.71 -8.18
C PRO A 132 3.46 6.07 -9.46
N ASN A 133 3.15 7.35 -9.67
CA ASN A 133 2.51 7.81 -10.90
C ASN A 133 3.39 7.55 -12.14
N THR A 134 4.67 7.94 -12.08
CA THR A 134 5.62 7.75 -13.19
C THR A 134 5.76 6.28 -13.58
N PHE A 135 5.83 5.37 -12.59
CA PHE A 135 5.95 3.94 -12.85
C PHE A 135 4.62 3.30 -13.26
N PHE A 136 3.57 3.43 -12.45
CA PHE A 136 2.33 2.67 -12.63
C PHE A 136 1.43 3.21 -13.74
N SER A 137 1.53 4.48 -14.14
CA SER A 137 0.75 4.98 -15.30
C SER A 137 1.20 4.30 -16.59
N PHE A 138 2.51 4.10 -16.76
CA PHE A 138 3.06 3.35 -17.89
C PHE A 138 2.58 1.89 -17.89
N TRP A 139 2.65 1.22 -16.74
CA TRP A 139 2.17 -0.15 -16.61
C TRP A 139 0.66 -0.28 -16.80
N HIS A 140 -0.11 0.72 -16.37
CA HIS A 140 -1.55 0.79 -16.59
C HIS A 140 -1.89 0.82 -18.07
N GLU A 141 -1.24 1.69 -18.85
CA GLU A 141 -1.40 1.77 -20.31
C GLU A 141 -1.03 0.43 -20.97
N PHE A 142 0.16 -0.10 -20.63
CA PHE A 142 0.63 -1.38 -21.15
C PHE A 142 -0.33 -2.55 -20.84
N SER A 143 -0.79 -2.66 -19.58
CA SER A 143 -1.73 -3.71 -19.17
C SER A 143 -3.09 -3.55 -19.84
N THR A 144 -3.55 -2.31 -20.06
CA THR A 144 -4.82 -2.08 -20.78
C THR A 144 -4.74 -2.62 -22.20
N ASP A 145 -3.71 -2.23 -22.95
CA ASP A 145 -3.51 -2.67 -24.33
C ASP A 145 -3.30 -4.19 -24.40
N PHE A 146 -2.47 -4.75 -23.52
CA PHE A 146 -2.20 -6.18 -23.47
C PHE A 146 -3.47 -6.98 -23.16
N LYS A 147 -4.32 -6.50 -22.25
CA LYS A 147 -5.58 -7.15 -21.90
C LYS A 147 -6.56 -7.20 -23.06
N ASP A 148 -6.64 -6.15 -23.86
CA ASP A 148 -7.51 -6.11 -25.03
C ASP A 148 -7.05 -7.10 -26.11
N GLN A 149 -5.74 -7.18 -26.34
CA GLN A 149 -5.18 -8.20 -27.24
C GLN A 149 -5.40 -9.62 -26.72
N TRP A 150 -5.16 -9.85 -25.43
CA TRP A 150 -5.39 -11.14 -24.77
C TRP A 150 -6.83 -11.63 -24.94
N LYS A 151 -7.82 -10.75 -24.69
CA LYS A 151 -9.24 -11.06 -24.88
C LYS A 151 -9.56 -11.39 -26.34
N LYS A 152 -8.98 -10.65 -27.29
CA LYS A 152 -9.19 -10.90 -28.72
C LYS A 152 -8.65 -12.26 -29.14
N GLN A 153 -7.43 -12.60 -28.74
CA GLN A 153 -6.80 -13.88 -29.05
C GLN A 153 -7.54 -15.07 -28.41
N ASN A 154 -7.94 -14.95 -27.14
CA ASN A 154 -8.72 -15.99 -26.49
C ASN A 154 -10.08 -16.25 -27.16
N LYS A 155 -10.74 -15.20 -27.69
CA LYS A 155 -11.97 -15.37 -28.46
C LYS A 155 -11.75 -16.11 -29.78
N LEU A 156 -10.66 -15.81 -30.50
CA LEU A 156 -10.32 -16.50 -31.75
C LEU A 156 -10.01 -17.98 -31.52
N MET A 157 -9.22 -18.31 -30.49
CA MET A 157 -8.91 -19.71 -30.14
C MET A 157 -10.16 -20.53 -29.76
N LEU A 158 -11.18 -19.90 -29.19
CA LEU A 158 -12.45 -20.57 -28.90
C LEU A 158 -13.33 -20.78 -30.14
N GLN A 159 -13.11 -20.01 -31.22
CA GLN A 159 -13.83 -20.16 -32.49
C GLN A 159 -13.18 -21.17 -33.44
N GLU A 160 -11.90 -21.49 -33.23
CA GLU A 160 -11.16 -22.52 -33.97
C GLU A 160 -11.33 -23.94 -33.38
N ARG A 161 -12.13 -24.09 -32.33
CA ARG A 161 -12.55 -25.38 -31.73
C ARG A 161 -13.96 -25.76 -32.16
#